data_AF-C3ZB63-F1
#
_entry.id   AF-C3ZB63-F1
#
_cell.length_a   1.000
_cell.length_b   1.000
_cell.length_c   1.000
_cell.angle_alpha   90.00
_cell.angle_beta   90.00
_cell.angle_gamma   90.00
#
_symmetry.space_group_name_H-M   'P 1'
#
loop_
_entity.id
_entity.type
_entity.pdbx_description
1 polymer ?
#
loop_
_entity_poly.entity_id
_entity_poly.type
_entity_poly.pdbx_seq_one_letter_code
_entity_poly.pdbx_strand_id
1 'polypeptide(L)'
;MSSDQGESAEYEATRDKMSQFWREHSSKASLEEMMLDDNAKELSKDELPEILSLLPGIEGKTILELGAGIGRYTAPLAQQAKHVTAVDFMESFIRKNEEVNGHHKNVRFMQADVTKLEMPPKSFDIVFSNWLMMYLSDAEVQALAEKVLTWLKDDGIFFFRESCFHRSGNRKRSFNPTNYRKPSDYDSLIQSAGIPIPGENGGVMHFGFEIQLAKSVETYIKAKKNVNQFCWVIKKRRLQGMAHNGYKTFQQFLDAQQYTRNGILRYEKIFGYGYVSTGGPETTEEFVARLDLQPDQHVLDVGCGIGGGDFYMAKKFGAVVTAMDLSTNMIEIATERASQENITKVRFEISDCTKREYPAETFDVVYSRDTILHIQDKLPLFKRFLTWLKPGGKLLISDYCCGDKEWSDVFKQYVAQRGYTLYSPAKYGKLLEEAGFINVQAEDRTQQFTDILNREVARTEANKEEFIKEFSEEDFRYIVEGWKAKLHRCELGDQKWGLFYAEKANSEKDYERASREWRVKSVQITSWPSHHGRECSRIESVIPFNFSGVLSARASRAAVARVSRPLRPRKAARRAD
;
A
#
# COMPACT_ATOMS: atom_id res chain seq x y z
N MET A 1 5.95 39.88 18.97
CA MET A 1 7.23 40.37 19.55
C MET A 1 7.65 39.65 20.84
N SER A 2 6.77 39.28 21.78
CA SER A 2 7.18 38.42 22.92
C SER A 2 6.96 36.91 22.71
N SER A 3 6.25 36.49 21.65
CA SER A 3 6.09 35.07 21.27
C SER A 3 7.35 34.52 20.58
N ASP A 4 7.87 35.22 19.57
CA ASP A 4 9.05 34.79 18.78
C ASP A 4 10.28 34.46 19.65
N GLN A 5 10.51 35.24 20.71
CA GLN A 5 11.66 35.04 21.61
C GLN A 5 11.50 33.80 22.50
N GLY A 6 10.27 33.41 22.84
CA GLY A 6 10.00 32.17 23.58
C GLY A 6 10.20 30.94 22.70
N GLU A 7 9.61 30.95 21.50
CA GLU A 7 9.73 29.85 20.54
C GLU A 7 11.17 29.64 20.07
N SER A 8 11.93 30.72 19.83
CA SER A 8 13.35 30.64 19.47
C SER A 8 14.22 30.01 20.57
N ALA A 9 13.94 30.32 21.85
CA ALA A 9 14.70 29.78 22.98
C ALA A 9 14.38 28.28 23.23
N GLU A 10 13.11 27.89 23.07
CA GLU A 10 12.69 26.49 23.17
C GLU A 10 13.23 25.64 22.02
N TYR A 11 13.32 26.21 20.81
CA TYR A 11 13.96 25.59 19.65
C TYR A 11 15.47 25.33 19.89
N GLU A 12 16.23 26.33 20.32
CA GLU A 12 17.66 26.17 20.62
C GLU A 12 17.90 25.12 21.71
N ALA A 13 17.13 25.17 22.80
CA ALA A 13 17.19 24.18 23.87
C ALA A 13 16.84 22.75 23.42
N THR A 14 16.08 22.59 22.33
CA THR A 14 15.77 21.29 21.72
C THR A 14 16.93 20.78 20.86
N ARG A 15 17.52 21.65 20.01
CA ARG A 15 18.72 21.30 19.21
C ARG A 15 19.89 20.90 20.09
N ASP A 16 20.12 21.60 21.20
CA ASP A 16 21.23 21.33 22.11
C ASP A 16 21.09 19.96 22.79
N LYS A 17 19.89 19.60 23.27
CA LYS A 17 19.63 18.26 23.86
C LYS A 17 19.88 17.13 22.86
N MET A 18 19.40 17.28 21.62
CA MET A 18 19.61 16.29 20.55
C MET A 18 21.09 16.18 20.16
N SER A 19 21.79 17.31 20.10
CA SER A 19 23.23 17.38 19.79
C SER A 19 24.09 16.77 20.90
N GLN A 20 23.78 17.05 22.17
CA GLN A 20 24.46 16.44 23.31
C GLN A 20 24.28 14.92 23.32
N PHE A 21 23.05 14.45 23.08
CA PHE A 21 22.72 13.02 23.09
C PHE A 21 23.57 12.24 22.09
N TRP A 22 23.68 12.76 20.87
CA TRP A 22 24.51 12.13 19.85
C TRP A 22 26.01 12.27 20.10
N ARG A 23 26.50 13.36 20.72
CA ARG A 23 27.91 13.43 21.18
C ARG A 23 28.26 12.36 22.21
N GLU A 24 27.37 12.10 23.18
CA GLU A 24 27.51 10.99 24.15
C GLU A 24 27.45 9.60 23.50
N HIS A 25 26.90 9.51 22.29
CA HIS A 25 26.70 8.27 21.53
C HIS A 25 27.43 8.23 20.17
N SER A 26 28.49 9.03 20.00
CA SER A 26 29.33 9.04 18.79
C SER A 26 30.82 8.91 19.08
N SER A 27 31.19 8.51 20.30
CA SER A 27 32.56 8.60 20.84
C SER A 27 33.55 7.63 20.19
N LYS A 28 33.10 6.43 19.80
CA LYS A 28 33.91 5.39 19.16
C LYS A 28 33.63 5.25 17.66
N ALA A 29 32.65 6.00 17.14
CA ALA A 29 32.13 5.86 15.78
C ALA A 29 31.83 4.39 15.42
N SER A 30 31.12 3.69 16.31
CA SER A 30 30.84 2.25 16.20
C SER A 30 29.39 1.94 15.81
N LEU A 31 29.17 0.76 15.21
CA LEU A 31 27.83 0.30 14.79
C LEU A 31 26.87 0.16 15.99
N GLU A 32 27.40 -0.34 17.11
CA GLU A 32 26.67 -0.54 18.36
C GLU A 32 26.32 0.79 19.05
N GLU A 33 27.12 1.85 18.85
CA GLU A 33 26.77 3.22 19.25
C GLU A 33 25.66 3.78 18.36
N MET A 34 25.82 3.71 17.03
CA MET A 34 24.84 4.23 16.07
C MET A 34 23.46 3.55 16.19
N MET A 35 23.41 2.24 16.41
CA MET A 35 22.14 1.50 16.59
C MET A 35 21.64 1.50 18.05
N LEU A 36 22.44 2.01 19.00
CA LEU A 36 22.15 2.02 20.44
C LEU A 36 21.77 0.63 21.00
N ASP A 37 22.37 -0.42 20.44
CA ASP A 37 22.08 -1.82 20.73
C ASP A 37 23.37 -2.65 20.78
N ASP A 38 23.47 -3.58 21.72
CA ASP A 38 24.64 -4.45 21.85
C ASP A 38 24.68 -5.58 20.81
N ASN A 39 23.54 -5.95 20.20
CA ASN A 39 23.42 -6.95 19.12
C ASN A 39 23.36 -6.28 17.73
N ALA A 40 23.97 -5.10 17.58
CA ALA A 40 23.84 -4.29 16.38
C ALA A 40 24.40 -4.98 15.11
N LYS A 41 25.39 -5.87 15.26
CA LYS A 41 25.97 -6.62 14.13
C LYS A 41 25.00 -7.64 13.54
N GLU A 42 24.34 -8.43 14.39
CA GLU A 42 23.30 -9.38 13.98
C GLU A 42 22.11 -8.65 13.38
N LEU A 43 21.59 -7.62 14.06
CA LEU A 43 20.47 -6.82 13.57
C LEU A 43 20.78 -6.17 12.22
N SER A 44 21.98 -5.59 12.08
CA SER A 44 22.39 -4.93 10.83
C SER A 44 22.60 -5.91 9.67
N LYS A 45 22.92 -7.17 9.93
CA LYS A 45 23.13 -8.17 8.87
C LYS A 45 21.84 -8.48 8.13
N ASP A 46 20.73 -8.57 8.87
CA ASP A 46 19.43 -8.96 8.33
C ASP A 46 18.57 -7.73 7.96
N GLU A 47 18.68 -6.62 8.69
CA GLU A 47 17.93 -5.38 8.42
C GLU A 47 18.41 -4.67 7.16
N LEU A 48 19.72 -4.60 6.93
CA LEU A 48 20.29 -3.85 5.80
C LEU A 48 19.74 -4.32 4.44
N PRO A 49 19.73 -5.63 4.10
CA PRO A 49 19.12 -6.10 2.85
C PRO A 49 17.59 -5.93 2.84
N GLU A 50 16.92 -6.04 3.99
CA GLU A 50 15.48 -5.78 4.09
C GLU A 50 15.15 -4.34 3.69
N ILE A 51 15.79 -3.35 4.33
CA ILE A 51 15.56 -1.93 4.09
C ILE A 51 15.92 -1.53 2.65
N LEU A 52 17.04 -2.01 2.10
CA LEU A 52 17.41 -1.73 0.71
C LEU A 52 16.46 -2.35 -0.31
N SER A 53 15.83 -3.50 0.00
CA SER A 53 14.85 -4.13 -0.90
C SER A 53 13.55 -3.33 -1.07
N LEU A 54 13.28 -2.38 -0.16
CA LEU A 54 12.13 -1.47 -0.24
C LEU A 54 12.38 -0.25 -1.14
N LEU A 55 13.64 0.02 -1.51
CA LEU A 55 13.98 1.16 -2.37
C LEU A 55 13.71 0.82 -3.84
N PRO A 56 12.83 1.56 -4.54
CA PRO A 56 12.50 1.24 -5.93
C PRO A 56 13.66 1.62 -6.86
N GLY A 57 14.37 0.60 -7.35
CA GLY A 57 15.31 0.69 -8.47
C GLY A 57 16.34 1.82 -8.36
N ILE A 58 17.33 1.64 -7.48
CA ILE A 58 18.36 2.66 -7.19
C ILE A 58 19.45 2.81 -8.28
N GLU A 59 19.52 1.89 -9.24
CA GLU A 59 20.50 1.91 -10.33
C GLU A 59 20.44 3.22 -11.14
N GLY A 60 21.58 3.89 -11.28
CA GLY A 60 21.69 5.14 -12.04
C GLY A 60 21.00 6.37 -11.40
N LYS A 61 20.46 6.26 -10.18
CA LYS A 61 19.78 7.35 -9.45
C LYS A 61 20.75 8.27 -8.71
N THR A 62 20.34 9.51 -8.47
CA THR A 62 21.00 10.45 -7.54
C THR A 62 20.29 10.40 -6.18
N ILE A 63 21.02 10.07 -5.11
CA ILE A 63 20.47 9.82 -3.77
C ILE A 63 21.04 10.83 -2.75
N LEU A 64 20.17 11.30 -1.85
CA LEU A 64 20.55 12.06 -0.65
C LEU A 64 20.30 11.17 0.58
N GLU A 65 21.37 10.81 1.29
CA GLU A 65 21.31 10.05 2.55
C GLU A 65 21.42 11.03 3.72
N LEU A 66 20.36 11.13 4.53
CA LEU A 66 20.25 12.03 5.68
C LEU A 66 20.39 11.23 6.98
N GLY A 67 21.32 11.64 7.85
CA GLY A 67 21.71 10.85 9.04
C GLY A 67 22.52 9.62 8.64
N ALA A 68 23.49 9.79 7.75
CA ALA A 68 24.29 8.70 7.18
C ALA A 68 25.13 7.94 8.22
N GLY A 69 25.36 8.53 9.40
CA GLY A 69 26.18 7.97 10.45
C GLY A 69 27.56 7.60 9.93
N ILE A 70 28.03 6.43 10.34
CA ILE A 70 29.33 5.85 9.93
C ILE A 70 29.32 5.20 8.54
N GLY A 71 28.26 5.38 7.75
CA GLY A 71 28.22 4.93 6.35
C GLY A 71 27.64 3.54 6.10
N ARG A 72 26.75 3.07 6.97
CA ARG A 72 26.14 1.74 6.87
C ARG A 72 25.36 1.54 5.56
N TYR A 73 24.58 2.53 5.14
CA TYR A 73 23.84 2.49 3.88
C TYR A 73 24.60 3.17 2.73
N THR A 74 25.46 4.15 3.03
CA THR A 74 26.32 4.82 2.03
C THR A 74 27.03 3.82 1.10
N ALA A 75 27.67 2.78 1.65
CA ALA A 75 28.41 1.80 0.85
C ALA A 75 27.52 1.02 -0.16
N PRO A 76 26.45 0.30 0.24
CA PRO A 76 25.61 -0.42 -0.71
C PRO A 76 24.80 0.51 -1.63
N LEU A 77 24.43 1.72 -1.20
CA LEU A 77 23.82 2.73 -2.07
C LEU A 77 24.81 3.16 -3.17
N ALA A 78 26.07 3.43 -2.82
CA ALA A 78 27.12 3.84 -3.76
C ALA A 78 27.54 2.75 -4.76
N GLN A 79 27.18 1.49 -4.55
CA GLN A 79 27.46 0.41 -5.50
C GLN A 79 26.53 0.41 -6.72
N GLN A 80 25.34 1.03 -6.62
CA GLN A 80 24.30 1.03 -7.67
C GLN A 80 23.87 2.46 -8.08
N ALA A 81 23.86 3.40 -7.13
CA ALA A 81 23.49 4.77 -7.41
C ALA A 81 24.52 5.49 -8.28
N LYS A 82 24.05 6.33 -9.21
CA LYS A 82 24.90 7.24 -9.98
C LYS A 82 25.69 8.19 -9.08
N HIS A 83 25.06 8.66 -8.01
CA HIS A 83 25.67 9.55 -7.03
C HIS A 83 24.96 9.45 -5.68
N VAL A 84 25.72 9.47 -4.59
CA VAL A 84 25.19 9.58 -3.21
C VAL A 84 25.77 10.83 -2.56
N THR A 85 24.92 11.69 -2.00
CA THR A 85 25.35 12.71 -1.02
C THR A 85 25.01 12.19 0.37
N ALA A 86 26.02 11.85 1.16
CA ALA A 86 25.88 11.39 2.54
C ALA A 86 26.01 12.59 3.50
N VAL A 87 25.01 12.80 4.35
CA VAL A 87 24.94 13.93 5.29
C VAL A 87 24.78 13.40 6.71
N ASP A 88 25.62 13.88 7.62
CA ASP A 88 25.43 13.72 9.07
C ASP A 88 25.86 15.00 9.80
N PHE A 89 25.30 15.26 10.97
CA PHE A 89 25.67 16.44 11.77
C PHE A 89 26.84 16.17 12.73
N MET A 90 27.11 14.91 13.07
CA MET A 90 28.25 14.49 13.88
C MET A 90 29.50 14.35 13.02
N GLU A 91 30.49 15.20 13.29
CA GLU A 91 31.77 15.21 12.57
C GLU A 91 32.49 13.86 12.65
N SER A 92 32.49 13.20 13.82
CA SER A 92 33.12 11.89 14.01
C SER A 92 32.49 10.80 13.16
N PHE A 93 31.17 10.84 12.97
CA PHE A 93 30.44 9.89 12.12
C PHE A 93 30.71 10.13 10.64
N ILE A 94 30.58 11.37 10.16
CA ILE A 94 30.77 11.64 8.72
C ILE A 94 32.24 11.48 8.29
N ARG A 95 33.22 11.84 9.14
CA ARG A 95 34.63 11.50 8.91
C ARG A 95 34.83 9.98 8.87
N LYS A 96 34.18 9.22 9.76
CA LYS A 96 34.28 7.75 9.74
C LYS A 96 33.67 7.14 8.48
N ASN A 97 32.58 7.71 7.99
CA ASN A 97 31.97 7.33 6.73
C ASN A 97 32.93 7.60 5.56
N GLU A 98 33.58 8.75 5.52
CA GLU A 98 34.59 9.09 4.50
C GLU A 98 35.84 8.18 4.57
N GLU A 99 36.34 7.83 5.77
CA GLU A 99 37.43 6.86 5.95
C GLU A 99 37.10 5.49 5.33
N VAL A 100 35.85 5.01 5.50
CA VAL A 100 35.42 3.69 5.03
C VAL A 100 35.06 3.73 3.54
N ASN A 101 34.32 4.75 3.11
CA ASN A 101 33.65 4.80 1.81
C ASN A 101 34.27 5.80 0.82
N GLY A 102 35.30 6.57 1.18
CA GLY A 102 35.95 7.57 0.31
C GLY A 102 36.62 7.00 -0.95
N HIS A 103 36.75 5.67 -1.04
CA HIS A 103 37.15 4.98 -2.27
C HIS A 103 36.04 4.99 -3.35
N HIS A 104 34.78 5.18 -2.97
CA HIS A 104 33.65 5.36 -3.89
C HIS A 104 33.63 6.80 -4.45
N LYS A 105 34.17 6.97 -5.67
CA LYS A 105 34.27 8.28 -6.38
C LYS A 105 32.92 8.95 -6.67
N ASN A 106 31.81 8.23 -6.51
CA ASN A 106 30.44 8.71 -6.68
C ASN A 106 29.78 9.14 -5.36
N VAL A 107 30.50 9.16 -4.23
CA VAL A 107 29.98 9.65 -2.93
C VAL A 107 30.51 11.05 -2.63
N ARG A 108 29.64 11.92 -2.12
CA ARG A 108 30.00 13.20 -1.49
C ARG A 108 29.63 13.13 -0.01
N PHE A 109 30.59 13.36 0.87
CA PHE A 109 30.38 13.47 2.31
C PHE A 109 30.13 14.93 2.69
N MET A 110 29.27 15.19 3.68
CA MET A 110 29.01 16.55 4.16
C MET A 110 28.57 16.57 5.62
N GLN A 111 29.25 17.38 6.42
CA GLN A 111 28.78 17.67 7.78
C GLN A 111 27.70 18.76 7.73
N ALA A 112 26.46 18.44 8.12
CA ALA A 112 25.38 19.42 8.24
C ALA A 112 24.24 18.94 9.16
N ASP A 113 23.62 19.87 9.88
CA ASP A 113 22.33 19.65 10.55
C ASP A 113 21.20 19.74 9.51
N VAL A 114 20.37 18.70 9.41
CA VAL A 114 19.28 18.59 8.42
C VAL A 114 18.25 19.72 8.53
N THR A 115 18.09 20.33 9.71
CA THR A 115 17.20 21.48 9.93
C THR A 115 17.66 22.72 9.15
N LYS A 116 18.99 22.93 9.08
CA LYS A 116 19.66 24.06 8.42
C LYS A 116 20.21 23.70 7.04
N LEU A 117 20.05 22.45 6.61
CA LEU A 117 20.51 21.96 5.32
C LEU A 117 19.76 22.63 4.17
N GLU A 118 20.49 23.01 3.12
CA GLU A 118 19.93 23.48 1.85
C GLU A 118 20.54 22.67 0.71
N MET A 119 19.72 22.33 -0.29
CA MET A 119 20.12 21.58 -1.48
C MET A 119 19.46 22.18 -2.73
N PRO A 120 20.06 22.02 -3.93
CA PRO A 120 19.46 22.49 -5.17
C PRO A 120 18.09 21.81 -5.42
N PRO A 121 17.06 22.54 -5.86
CA PRO A 121 15.75 21.96 -6.12
C PRO A 121 15.81 20.94 -7.27
N LYS A 122 14.96 19.91 -7.19
CA LYS A 122 14.85 18.82 -8.19
C LYS A 122 16.18 18.12 -8.54
N SER A 123 17.10 18.01 -7.58
CA SER A 123 18.42 17.39 -7.77
C SER A 123 18.44 15.88 -7.50
N PHE A 124 17.60 15.40 -6.59
CA PHE A 124 17.59 14.00 -6.14
C PHE A 124 16.41 13.20 -6.71
N ASP A 125 16.67 11.94 -7.06
CA ASP A 125 15.63 10.95 -7.38
C ASP A 125 15.08 10.31 -6.10
N ILE A 126 15.96 10.13 -5.09
CA ILE A 126 15.63 9.52 -3.81
C ILE A 126 16.25 10.35 -2.68
N VAL A 127 15.46 10.66 -1.64
CA VAL A 127 15.98 11.02 -0.32
C VAL A 127 15.78 9.81 0.59
N PHE A 128 16.78 9.47 1.40
CA PHE A 128 16.81 8.30 2.25
C PHE A 128 17.23 8.69 3.67
N SER A 129 16.50 8.23 4.68
CA SER A 129 16.92 8.28 6.08
C SER A 129 16.57 6.99 6.81
N ASN A 130 17.28 6.70 7.90
CA ASN A 130 16.96 5.58 8.79
C ASN A 130 17.33 5.95 10.24
N TRP A 131 16.30 6.23 11.04
CA TRP A 131 16.33 6.87 12.36
C TRP A 131 16.85 8.31 12.32
N LEU A 132 16.00 9.24 11.89
CA LEU A 132 16.34 10.67 11.83
C LEU A 132 15.26 11.55 12.48
N MET A 133 14.00 11.37 12.10
CA MET A 133 12.89 12.25 12.49
C MET A 133 12.45 12.04 13.95
N MET A 134 12.79 10.90 14.54
CA MET A 134 12.71 10.70 16.00
C MET A 134 13.68 11.60 16.80
N TYR A 135 14.64 12.28 16.16
CA TYR A 135 15.54 13.27 16.75
C TYR A 135 15.22 14.72 16.34
N LEU A 136 14.02 14.93 15.79
CA LEU A 136 13.48 16.23 15.41
C LEU A 136 12.17 16.49 16.17
N SER A 137 11.83 17.76 16.40
CA SER A 137 10.51 18.20 16.85
C SER A 137 9.47 18.08 15.71
N ASP A 138 8.19 18.18 16.02
CA ASP A 138 7.12 18.05 15.02
C ASP A 138 7.21 19.14 13.94
N ALA A 139 7.52 20.38 14.33
CA ALA A 139 7.75 21.49 13.41
C ALA A 139 9.00 21.26 12.53
N GLU A 140 10.07 20.71 13.10
CA GLU A 140 11.28 20.35 12.33
C GLU A 140 11.02 19.21 11.33
N VAL A 141 10.19 18.22 11.68
CA VAL A 141 9.78 17.14 10.77
C VAL A 141 8.99 17.70 9.58
N GLN A 142 8.00 18.56 9.83
CA GLN A 142 7.22 19.16 8.74
C GLN A 142 8.10 20.07 7.86
N ALA A 143 8.95 20.92 8.46
CA ALA A 143 9.86 21.79 7.72
C ALA A 143 10.89 20.99 6.89
N LEU A 144 11.42 19.88 7.41
CA LEU A 144 12.28 18.97 6.65
C LEU A 144 11.52 18.29 5.51
N ALA A 145 10.27 17.89 5.72
CA ALA A 145 9.44 17.30 4.67
C ALA A 145 9.19 18.30 3.51
N GLU A 146 8.89 19.56 3.81
CA GLU A 146 8.77 20.63 2.82
C GLU A 146 10.09 20.87 2.07
N LYS A 147 11.23 20.88 2.78
CA LYS A 147 12.55 20.93 2.16
C LYS A 147 12.79 19.75 1.21
N VAL A 148 12.50 18.52 1.62
CA VAL A 148 12.62 17.32 0.78
C VAL A 148 11.70 17.39 -0.44
N LEU A 149 10.50 17.97 -0.33
CA LEU A 149 9.65 18.26 -1.49
C LEU A 149 10.33 19.23 -2.48
N THR A 150 11.14 20.20 -2.06
CA THR A 150 11.91 21.04 -2.99
C THR A 150 13.04 20.25 -3.67
N TRP A 151 13.78 19.44 -2.91
CA TRP A 151 15.00 18.76 -3.36
C TRP A 151 14.72 17.60 -4.32
N LEU A 152 13.60 16.89 -4.12
CA LEU A 152 13.18 15.80 -4.99
C LEU A 152 12.74 16.28 -6.38
N LYS A 153 13.12 15.51 -7.40
CA LYS A 153 12.51 15.57 -8.73
C LYS A 153 11.01 15.26 -8.64
N ASP A 154 10.25 15.65 -9.66
CA ASP A 154 8.87 15.18 -9.82
C ASP A 154 8.86 13.64 -9.84
N ASP A 155 7.91 13.01 -9.13
CA ASP A 155 7.86 11.55 -8.88
C ASP A 155 9.05 10.93 -8.11
N GLY A 156 9.91 11.77 -7.51
CA GLY A 156 10.97 11.33 -6.61
C GLY A 156 10.44 10.69 -5.31
N ILE A 157 11.28 9.84 -4.70
CA ILE A 157 10.94 9.05 -3.52
C ILE A 157 11.59 9.64 -2.27
N PHE A 158 10.85 9.72 -1.16
CA PHE A 158 11.43 9.84 0.17
C PHE A 158 11.24 8.49 0.87
N PHE A 159 12.34 7.87 1.30
CA PHE A 159 12.33 6.74 2.20
C PHE A 159 12.74 7.22 3.59
N PHE A 160 11.98 6.80 4.61
CA PHE A 160 12.40 6.96 6.00
C PHE A 160 12.01 5.76 6.86
N ARG A 161 12.70 5.58 7.98
CA ARG A 161 12.41 4.56 8.98
C ARG A 161 12.58 5.18 10.36
N GLU A 162 11.60 5.05 11.24
CA GLU A 162 11.68 5.54 12.63
C GLU A 162 11.39 4.46 13.68
N SER A 163 11.69 4.76 14.94
CA SER A 163 11.16 4.00 16.08
C SER A 163 9.85 4.63 16.56
N CYS A 164 8.77 3.86 16.50
CA CYS A 164 7.45 4.27 16.98
C CYS A 164 7.20 3.81 18.42
N PHE A 165 6.22 4.43 19.09
CA PHE A 165 5.69 4.13 20.43
C PHE A 165 6.68 4.20 21.62
N HIS A 166 7.81 3.50 21.54
CA HIS A 166 8.86 3.48 22.56
C HIS A 166 10.23 3.08 21.99
N ARG A 167 11.27 3.17 22.84
CA ARG A 167 12.65 2.80 22.47
C ARG A 167 12.76 1.36 21.96
N SER A 168 13.71 1.14 21.05
CA SER A 168 14.10 -0.19 20.54
C SER A 168 15.39 -0.71 21.16
N GLY A 169 16.47 0.07 21.14
CA GLY A 169 17.80 -0.34 21.60
C GLY A 169 17.88 -0.69 23.10
N ASN A 170 18.72 -1.66 23.45
CA ASN A 170 18.87 -2.18 24.82
C ASN A 170 19.91 -1.42 25.68
N ARG A 171 20.75 -0.56 25.08
CA ARG A 171 21.80 0.16 25.80
C ARG A 171 21.25 1.15 26.84
N LYS A 172 21.89 1.19 28.01
CA LYS A 172 21.63 2.18 29.07
C LYS A 172 21.98 3.59 28.59
N ARG A 173 21.21 4.58 29.02
CA ARG A 173 21.37 6.00 28.66
C ARG A 173 21.23 6.86 29.90
N SER A 174 22.02 7.92 29.98
CA SER A 174 22.00 8.99 30.99
C SER A 174 20.70 9.80 30.90
N PHE A 175 20.36 10.22 29.68
CA PHE A 175 19.10 10.85 29.31
C PHE A 175 18.63 10.35 27.93
N ASN A 176 17.42 10.72 27.50
CA ASN A 176 16.90 10.31 26.21
C ASN A 176 15.91 11.36 25.66
N PRO A 177 16.31 12.24 24.72
CA PRO A 177 15.44 13.26 24.15
C PRO A 177 14.58 12.76 22.98
N THR A 178 14.68 11.48 22.62
CA THR A 178 14.07 10.88 21.43
C THR A 178 12.54 10.93 21.44
N ASN A 179 11.95 11.40 20.34
CA ASN A 179 10.50 11.48 20.11
C ASN A 179 9.95 10.16 19.53
N TYR A 180 9.37 9.31 20.37
CA TYR A 180 8.73 8.04 19.95
C TYR A 180 7.25 8.24 19.60
N ARG A 181 6.99 8.74 18.39
CA ARG A 181 5.62 8.98 17.88
C ARG A 181 4.91 7.68 17.48
N LYS A 182 3.59 7.72 17.25
CA LYS A 182 2.86 6.65 16.55
C LYS A 182 3.12 6.70 15.04
N PRO A 183 2.89 5.62 14.28
CA PRO A 183 2.94 5.66 12.82
C PRO A 183 2.00 6.73 12.23
N SER A 184 0.78 6.84 12.75
CA SER A 184 -0.23 7.85 12.36
C SER A 184 0.25 9.31 12.48
N ASP A 185 1.14 9.58 13.44
CA ASP A 185 1.65 10.93 13.67
C ASP A 185 2.66 11.31 12.58
N TYR A 186 3.50 10.36 12.16
CA TYR A 186 4.39 10.54 11.01
C TYR A 186 3.58 10.69 9.72
N ASP A 187 2.54 9.87 9.50
CA ASP A 187 1.65 9.99 8.34
C ASP A 187 1.06 11.41 8.27
N SER A 188 0.56 11.93 9.40
CA SER A 188 -0.03 13.28 9.51
C SER A 188 0.98 14.41 9.26
N LEU A 189 2.16 14.35 9.89
CA LEU A 189 3.22 15.37 9.75
C LEU A 189 3.80 15.42 8.33
N ILE A 190 3.93 14.27 7.69
CA ILE A 190 4.47 14.15 6.33
C ILE A 190 3.43 14.55 5.28
N GLN A 191 2.17 14.12 5.44
CA GLN A 191 1.08 14.50 4.53
C GLN A 191 0.64 15.97 4.70
N SER A 192 1.00 16.64 5.82
CA SER A 192 0.73 18.08 5.99
C SER A 192 1.70 18.99 5.24
N ALA A 193 2.89 18.50 4.88
CA ALA A 193 3.88 19.24 4.11
C ALA A 193 3.39 19.48 2.67
N GLY A 194 3.38 20.74 2.23
CA GLY A 194 2.88 21.11 0.91
C GLY A 194 3.52 22.35 0.32
N ILE A 195 3.97 22.27 -0.93
CA ILE A 195 4.47 23.43 -1.69
C ILE A 195 3.40 23.85 -2.70
N PRO A 196 2.80 25.04 -2.59
CA PRO A 196 1.77 25.50 -3.54
C PRO A 196 2.36 25.66 -4.95
N ILE A 197 1.60 25.24 -5.96
CA ILE A 197 1.94 25.41 -7.38
C ILE A 197 0.71 25.88 -8.18
N PRO A 198 0.91 26.63 -9.29
CA PRO A 198 -0.20 26.97 -10.17
C PRO A 198 -0.91 25.71 -10.68
N GLY A 199 -2.22 25.64 -10.47
CA GLY A 199 -3.04 24.56 -11.02
C GLY A 199 -3.51 24.84 -12.44
N GLU A 200 -3.91 23.78 -13.13
CA GLU A 200 -4.58 23.88 -14.41
C GLU A 200 -5.91 24.63 -14.24
N ASN A 201 -6.26 25.49 -15.22
CA ASN A 201 -7.48 26.31 -15.24
C ASN A 201 -7.69 27.24 -14.02
N GLY A 202 -6.64 27.60 -13.30
CA GLY A 202 -6.70 28.56 -12.17
C GLY A 202 -7.06 27.94 -10.82
N GLY A 203 -7.11 26.61 -10.70
CA GLY A 203 -7.20 25.93 -9.41
C GLY A 203 -5.90 26.04 -8.60
N VAL A 204 -5.98 25.76 -7.28
CA VAL A 204 -4.79 25.64 -6.42
C VAL A 204 -4.36 24.18 -6.35
N MET A 205 -3.17 23.89 -6.85
CA MET A 205 -2.49 22.61 -6.71
C MET A 205 -1.35 22.74 -5.70
N HIS A 206 -0.84 21.63 -5.18
CA HIS A 206 0.39 21.61 -4.41
C HIS A 206 1.25 20.39 -4.78
N PHE A 207 2.57 20.50 -4.60
CA PHE A 207 3.38 19.31 -4.40
C PHE A 207 3.20 18.84 -2.96
N GLY A 208 2.96 17.54 -2.77
CA GLY A 208 2.87 16.90 -1.46
C GLY A 208 3.34 15.45 -1.54
N PHE A 209 3.26 14.73 -0.43
CA PHE A 209 3.64 13.32 -0.36
C PHE A 209 2.46 12.37 -0.41
N GLU A 210 2.63 11.29 -1.15
CA GLU A 210 1.71 10.16 -1.24
C GLU A 210 2.40 8.91 -0.70
N ILE A 211 1.86 8.33 0.37
CA ILE A 211 2.36 7.07 0.93
C ILE A 211 2.13 5.95 -0.09
N GLN A 212 3.21 5.31 -0.54
CA GLN A 212 3.14 4.11 -1.39
C GLN A 212 3.11 2.85 -0.53
N LEU A 213 3.81 2.87 0.61
CA LEU A 213 3.96 1.77 1.57
C LEU A 213 4.34 2.36 2.93
N ALA A 214 3.72 1.87 4.00
CA ALA A 214 4.33 1.86 5.34
C ALA A 214 4.21 0.48 5.99
N LYS A 215 5.27 -0.03 6.62
CA LYS A 215 5.24 -1.33 7.32
C LYS A 215 6.24 -1.45 8.46
N SER A 216 5.99 -2.41 9.36
CA SER A 216 6.97 -2.86 10.33
C SER A 216 8.15 -3.60 9.68
N VAL A 217 9.36 -3.38 10.21
CA VAL A 217 10.61 -4.04 9.82
C VAL A 217 10.65 -5.45 10.42
N GLU A 218 10.58 -6.47 9.57
CA GLU A 218 10.50 -7.88 9.94
C GLU A 218 11.70 -8.37 10.74
N THR A 219 12.89 -7.83 10.47
CA THR A 219 14.11 -8.15 11.24
C THR A 219 13.90 -7.87 12.73
N TYR A 220 13.23 -6.78 13.09
CA TYR A 220 12.97 -6.42 14.49
C TYR A 220 11.82 -7.21 15.11
N ILE A 221 10.84 -7.64 14.31
CA ILE A 221 9.83 -8.60 14.74
C ILE A 221 10.49 -9.94 15.07
N LYS A 222 11.30 -10.48 14.16
CA LYS A 222 11.96 -11.79 14.30
C LYS A 222 12.99 -11.80 15.44
N ALA A 223 13.89 -10.81 15.49
CA ALA A 223 14.97 -10.79 16.46
C ALA A 223 14.56 -10.28 17.85
N LYS A 224 13.54 -9.43 17.96
CA LYS A 224 13.21 -8.70 19.20
C LYS A 224 11.73 -8.71 19.59
N LYS A 225 10.86 -9.39 18.83
CA LYS A 225 9.38 -9.31 18.94
C LYS A 225 8.84 -7.87 18.90
N ASN A 226 9.60 -6.97 18.26
CA ASN A 226 9.33 -5.54 18.25
C ASN A 226 8.71 -5.12 16.91
N VAL A 227 7.40 -4.90 16.92
CA VAL A 227 6.63 -4.43 15.75
C VAL A 227 6.79 -2.93 15.49
N ASN A 228 7.39 -2.19 16.44
CA ASN A 228 7.40 -0.72 16.47
C ASN A 228 8.56 -0.09 15.69
N GLN A 229 9.25 -0.87 14.86
CA GLN A 229 10.22 -0.33 13.90
C GLN A 229 9.51 -0.20 12.57
N PHE A 230 9.20 1.01 12.17
CA PHE A 230 8.34 1.27 11.02
C PHE A 230 9.13 1.99 9.93
N CYS A 231 8.87 1.63 8.67
CA CYS A 231 9.49 2.22 7.49
C CYS A 231 8.43 2.63 6.48
N TRP A 232 8.72 3.70 5.74
CA TRP A 232 7.83 4.32 4.78
C TRP A 232 8.54 4.49 3.43
N VAL A 233 7.85 4.15 2.36
CA VAL A 233 8.16 4.58 1.00
C VAL A 233 7.08 5.57 0.59
N ILE A 234 7.44 6.85 0.47
CA ILE A 234 6.51 7.90 0.03
C ILE A 234 7.01 8.55 -1.25
N LYS A 235 6.09 9.07 -2.06
CA LYS A 235 6.39 9.63 -3.37
C LYS A 235 5.91 11.07 -3.46
N LYS A 236 6.76 11.96 -4.00
CA LYS A 236 6.37 13.34 -4.31
C LYS A 236 5.38 13.34 -5.47
N ARG A 237 4.18 13.85 -5.24
CA ARG A 237 3.09 13.95 -6.24
C ARG A 237 2.59 15.38 -6.37
N ARG A 238 1.87 15.67 -7.46
CA ARG A 238 1.01 16.86 -7.59
C ARG A 238 -0.37 16.50 -7.09
N LEU A 239 -0.86 17.20 -6.08
CA LEU A 239 -2.10 16.92 -5.36
C LEU A 239 -3.08 18.10 -5.51
N GLN A 240 -4.37 17.77 -5.59
CA GLN A 240 -5.45 18.68 -5.94
C GLN A 240 -6.31 19.01 -4.71
N GLY A 241 -6.22 20.27 -4.25
CA GLY A 241 -6.82 20.70 -2.99
C GLY A 241 -6.17 20.10 -1.73
N MET A 242 -6.35 20.76 -0.58
CA MET A 242 -6.14 20.13 0.72
C MET A 242 -7.52 19.86 1.34
N ALA A 243 -7.72 18.62 1.79
CA ALA A 243 -8.84 18.08 2.57
C ALA A 243 -10.10 17.58 1.82
N HIS A 244 -10.67 16.51 2.40
CA HIS A 244 -12.06 16.06 2.27
C HIS A 244 -12.77 16.30 3.60
N ASN A 245 -13.86 17.08 3.62
CA ASN A 245 -14.77 17.22 4.78
C ASN A 245 -14.08 17.47 6.14
N GLY A 246 -13.03 18.28 6.18
CA GLY A 246 -12.27 18.60 7.40
C GLY A 246 -11.09 17.66 7.73
N TYR A 247 -10.96 16.54 7.02
CA TYR A 247 -9.83 15.59 7.12
C TYR A 247 -8.84 15.83 5.99
N LYS A 248 -7.52 15.82 6.24
CA LYS A 248 -6.53 16.14 5.21
C LYS A 248 -6.41 15.03 4.15
N THR A 249 -6.66 13.76 4.51
CA THR A 249 -6.61 12.60 3.60
C THR A 249 -7.73 11.58 3.86
N PHE A 250 -7.99 10.69 2.90
CA PHE A 250 -8.98 9.60 3.05
C PHE A 250 -8.58 8.59 4.14
N GLN A 251 -7.28 8.35 4.32
CA GLN A 251 -6.72 7.56 5.44
C GLN A 251 -7.15 8.14 6.79
N GLN A 252 -6.99 9.47 6.98
CA GLN A 252 -7.44 10.15 8.20
C GLN A 252 -8.95 10.06 8.41
N PHE A 253 -9.75 10.13 7.34
CA PHE A 253 -11.20 9.91 7.44
C PHE A 253 -11.53 8.49 7.93
N LEU A 254 -10.88 7.46 7.38
CA LEU A 254 -11.09 6.07 7.80
C LEU A 254 -10.71 5.87 9.28
N ASP A 255 -9.51 6.27 9.68
CA ASP A 255 -8.98 6.05 11.05
C ASP A 255 -9.69 6.90 12.11
N ALA A 256 -10.24 8.07 11.76
CA ALA A 256 -10.93 8.97 12.69
C ALA A 256 -12.47 8.79 12.74
N GLN A 257 -13.06 8.02 11.82
CA GLN A 257 -14.51 7.76 11.77
C GLN A 257 -14.82 6.27 11.88
N GLN A 258 -14.80 5.54 10.75
CA GLN A 258 -15.33 4.18 10.68
C GLN A 258 -14.43 3.15 11.40
N TYR A 259 -13.12 3.38 11.39
CA TYR A 259 -12.10 2.44 11.86
C TYR A 259 -11.22 3.03 12.97
N THR A 260 -11.84 3.74 13.91
CA THR A 260 -11.21 3.97 15.23
C THR A 260 -10.96 2.61 15.91
N ARG A 261 -9.92 2.49 16.75
CA ARG A 261 -9.59 1.21 17.42
C ARG A 261 -10.78 0.63 18.21
N ASN A 262 -11.60 1.45 18.86
CA ASN A 262 -12.84 1.00 19.51
C ASN A 262 -13.89 0.51 18.50
N GLY A 263 -14.10 1.26 17.40
CA GLY A 263 -15.00 0.87 16.32
C GLY A 263 -14.63 -0.46 15.66
N ILE A 264 -13.33 -0.71 15.47
CA ILE A 264 -12.80 -1.98 14.95
C ILE A 264 -13.10 -3.14 15.90
N LEU A 265 -12.74 -3.03 17.18
CA LEU A 265 -12.97 -4.09 18.18
C LEU A 265 -14.47 -4.35 18.40
N ARG A 266 -15.31 -3.31 18.30
CA ARG A 266 -16.77 -3.43 18.32
C ARG A 266 -17.31 -4.21 17.11
N TYR A 267 -16.74 -4.01 15.91
CA TYR A 267 -17.08 -4.82 14.74
C TYR A 267 -16.62 -6.27 14.90
N GLU A 268 -15.41 -6.48 15.43
CA GLU A 268 -14.91 -7.81 15.77
C GLU A 268 -15.82 -8.56 16.76
N LYS A 269 -16.37 -7.88 17.77
CA LYS A 269 -17.28 -8.50 18.74
C LYS A 269 -18.53 -9.10 18.09
N ILE A 270 -19.06 -8.49 17.01
CA ILE A 270 -20.21 -9.03 16.29
C ILE A 270 -19.83 -9.99 15.15
N PHE A 271 -18.73 -9.81 14.42
CA PHE A 271 -18.34 -10.73 13.34
C PHE A 271 -17.60 -11.98 13.84
N GLY A 272 -16.82 -11.87 14.91
CA GLY A 272 -15.99 -12.93 15.48
C GLY A 272 -14.50 -12.55 15.53
N TYR A 273 -13.78 -13.11 16.51
CA TYR A 273 -12.36 -12.79 16.77
C TYR A 273 -11.48 -12.95 15.52
N GLY A 274 -10.76 -11.89 15.16
CA GLY A 274 -9.91 -11.76 13.98
C GLY A 274 -10.59 -11.14 12.75
N TYR A 275 -11.90 -10.89 12.78
CA TYR A 275 -12.66 -10.54 11.58
C TYR A 275 -13.45 -9.24 11.71
N VAL A 276 -13.50 -8.49 10.62
CA VAL A 276 -14.30 -7.26 10.46
C VAL A 276 -15.25 -7.34 9.25
N SER A 277 -15.52 -8.57 8.80
CA SER A 277 -16.30 -8.89 7.59
C SER A 277 -17.23 -10.09 7.81
N THR A 278 -18.20 -10.24 6.92
CA THR A 278 -19.44 -10.99 7.16
C THR A 278 -19.20 -12.48 7.43
N GLY A 279 -19.72 -13.01 8.55
CA GLY A 279 -19.64 -14.42 8.93
C GLY A 279 -18.29 -14.87 9.51
N GLY A 280 -17.32 -13.97 9.62
CA GLY A 280 -16.04 -14.19 10.31
C GLY A 280 -15.32 -15.48 9.87
N PRO A 281 -14.99 -16.41 10.79
CA PRO A 281 -14.32 -17.66 10.45
C PRO A 281 -15.12 -18.52 9.47
N GLU A 282 -16.44 -18.66 9.63
CA GLU A 282 -17.27 -19.64 8.90
C GLU A 282 -17.21 -19.43 7.38
N THR A 283 -17.42 -18.19 6.93
CA THR A 283 -17.35 -17.80 5.52
C THR A 283 -15.91 -17.79 5.01
N THR A 284 -14.94 -17.47 5.86
CA THR A 284 -13.51 -17.54 5.53
C THR A 284 -13.09 -18.97 5.25
N GLU A 285 -13.54 -19.95 6.05
CA GLU A 285 -13.27 -21.35 5.80
C GLU A 285 -13.87 -21.82 4.46
N GLU A 286 -15.13 -21.49 4.20
CA GLU A 286 -15.83 -21.83 2.97
C GLU A 286 -15.15 -21.23 1.73
N PHE A 287 -14.83 -19.94 1.76
CA PHE A 287 -14.33 -19.21 0.60
C PHE A 287 -12.89 -19.60 0.27
N VAL A 288 -12.03 -19.71 1.28
CA VAL A 288 -10.63 -20.11 1.08
C VAL A 288 -10.52 -21.58 0.63
N ALA A 289 -11.47 -22.46 0.99
CA ALA A 289 -11.50 -23.82 0.47
C ALA A 289 -11.62 -23.89 -1.07
N ARG A 290 -12.20 -22.87 -1.73
CA ARG A 290 -12.27 -22.76 -3.19
C ARG A 290 -10.92 -22.44 -3.86
N LEU A 291 -9.96 -21.92 -3.10
CA LEU A 291 -8.65 -21.52 -3.62
C LEU A 291 -7.70 -22.70 -3.81
N ASP A 292 -7.93 -23.84 -3.14
CA ASP A 292 -7.04 -25.01 -3.14
C ASP A 292 -5.57 -24.62 -2.85
N LEU A 293 -5.39 -23.82 -1.78
CA LEU A 293 -4.09 -23.26 -1.39
C LEU A 293 -3.10 -24.37 -1.02
N GLN A 294 -1.92 -24.30 -1.62
CA GLN A 294 -0.80 -25.19 -1.32
C GLN A 294 0.22 -24.48 -0.41
N PRO A 295 1.05 -25.25 0.34
CA PRO A 295 2.13 -24.68 1.14
C PRO A 295 3.06 -23.78 0.32
N ASP A 296 3.50 -22.68 0.94
CA ASP A 296 4.41 -21.69 0.39
C ASP A 296 3.90 -20.93 -0.87
N GLN A 297 2.63 -21.09 -1.26
CA GLN A 297 2.00 -20.19 -2.23
C GLN A 297 1.87 -18.77 -1.67
N HIS A 298 2.08 -17.78 -2.54
CA HIS A 298 2.03 -16.37 -2.23
C HIS A 298 0.62 -15.83 -2.45
N VAL A 299 0.00 -15.36 -1.37
CA VAL A 299 -1.32 -14.72 -1.38
C VAL A 299 -1.16 -13.22 -1.16
N LEU A 300 -1.90 -12.41 -1.92
CA LEU A 300 -2.15 -11.01 -1.60
C LEU A 300 -3.56 -10.86 -1.02
N ASP A 301 -3.70 -10.42 0.22
CA ASP A 301 -4.98 -9.95 0.77
C ASP A 301 -5.09 -8.43 0.62
N VAL A 302 -6.18 -7.97 0.01
CA VAL A 302 -6.49 -6.55 -0.24
C VAL A 302 -7.66 -6.13 0.64
N GLY A 303 -7.36 -5.41 1.72
CA GLY A 303 -8.29 -5.06 2.79
C GLY A 303 -8.29 -6.07 3.93
N CYS A 304 -7.11 -6.49 4.39
CA CYS A 304 -6.95 -7.56 5.37
C CYS A 304 -7.55 -7.23 6.76
N GLY A 305 -7.84 -5.96 7.06
CA GLY A 305 -8.32 -5.53 8.36
C GLY A 305 -7.37 -5.97 9.48
N ILE A 306 -7.93 -6.65 10.50
CA ILE A 306 -7.19 -7.11 11.70
C ILE A 306 -6.55 -8.51 11.56
N GLY A 307 -6.44 -9.04 10.34
CA GLY A 307 -5.54 -10.16 10.02
C GLY A 307 -6.11 -11.59 10.11
N GLY A 308 -7.38 -11.78 10.52
CA GLY A 308 -7.92 -13.11 10.81
C GLY A 308 -7.91 -14.07 9.61
N GLY A 309 -8.23 -13.57 8.41
CA GLY A 309 -8.15 -14.33 7.16
C GLY A 309 -6.74 -14.75 6.81
N ASP A 310 -5.78 -13.83 6.94
CA ASP A 310 -4.36 -14.07 6.70
C ASP A 310 -3.79 -15.12 7.65
N PHE A 311 -4.11 -15.01 8.95
CA PHE A 311 -3.70 -15.96 9.97
C PHE A 311 -4.25 -17.36 9.70
N TYR A 312 -5.52 -17.45 9.27
CA TYR A 312 -6.13 -18.71 8.87
C TYR A 312 -5.44 -19.32 7.64
N MET A 313 -5.21 -18.54 6.58
CA MET A 313 -4.51 -19.00 5.37
C MET A 313 -3.09 -19.47 5.68
N ALA A 314 -2.32 -18.70 6.45
CA ALA A 314 -0.96 -19.03 6.83
C ALA A 314 -0.87 -20.27 7.75
N LYS A 315 -1.77 -20.42 8.73
CA LYS A 315 -1.75 -21.55 9.67
C LYS A 315 -2.27 -22.85 9.06
N LYS A 316 -3.38 -22.82 8.31
CA LYS A 316 -4.05 -24.03 7.82
C LYS A 316 -3.42 -24.58 6.54
N PHE A 317 -2.95 -23.71 5.65
CA PHE A 317 -2.40 -24.10 4.35
C PHE A 317 -0.88 -23.88 4.24
N GLY A 318 -0.26 -23.16 5.17
CA GLY A 318 1.15 -22.81 5.08
C GLY A 318 1.45 -21.74 4.01
N ALA A 319 0.44 -21.00 3.56
CA ALA A 319 0.58 -19.92 2.59
C ALA A 319 1.43 -18.76 3.14
N VAL A 320 2.09 -18.03 2.24
CA VAL A 320 2.83 -16.79 2.55
C VAL A 320 1.96 -15.61 2.14
N VAL A 321 1.44 -14.88 3.12
CA VAL A 321 0.44 -13.82 2.89
C VAL A 321 1.10 -12.44 2.98
N THR A 322 0.99 -11.67 1.91
CA THR A 322 1.17 -10.22 1.92
C THR A 322 -0.20 -9.60 2.10
N ALA A 323 -0.38 -8.81 3.15
CA ALA A 323 -1.67 -8.34 3.61
C ALA A 323 -1.66 -6.80 3.65
N MET A 324 -2.53 -6.16 2.87
CA MET A 324 -2.62 -4.70 2.83
C MET A 324 -3.95 -4.18 3.36
N ASP A 325 -3.90 -3.04 4.03
CA ASP A 325 -5.07 -2.22 4.37
C ASP A 325 -4.67 -0.73 4.27
N LEU A 326 -5.65 0.16 4.14
CA LEU A 326 -5.39 1.60 4.17
C LEU A 326 -5.43 2.15 5.60
N SER A 327 -6.14 1.50 6.52
CA SER A 327 -6.26 1.94 7.92
C SER A 327 -5.00 1.58 8.71
N THR A 328 -4.37 2.59 9.31
CA THR A 328 -3.23 2.40 10.21
C THR A 328 -3.66 1.61 11.44
N ASN A 329 -4.86 1.88 11.99
CA ASN A 329 -5.39 1.18 13.16
C ASN A 329 -5.61 -0.33 12.92
N MET A 330 -6.06 -0.72 11.73
CA MET A 330 -6.23 -2.13 11.35
C MET A 330 -4.90 -2.88 11.35
N ILE A 331 -3.90 -2.33 10.64
CA ILE A 331 -2.57 -2.92 10.50
C ILE A 331 -1.83 -3.00 11.84
N GLU A 332 -1.99 -2.01 12.73
CA GLU A 332 -1.45 -2.07 14.09
C GLU A 332 -1.98 -3.28 14.88
N ILE A 333 -3.31 -3.46 14.93
CA ILE A 333 -3.93 -4.61 15.61
C ILE A 333 -3.49 -5.95 15.00
N ALA A 334 -3.45 -6.04 13.66
CA ALA A 334 -3.05 -7.25 12.96
C ALA A 334 -1.59 -7.62 13.26
N THR A 335 -0.70 -6.63 13.23
CA THR A 335 0.74 -6.83 13.47
C THR A 335 1.04 -7.17 14.93
N GLU A 336 0.33 -6.54 15.89
CA GLU A 336 0.38 -6.90 17.31
C GLU A 336 0.05 -8.40 17.52
N ARG A 337 -1.07 -8.87 16.94
CA ARG A 337 -1.53 -10.26 17.07
C ARG A 337 -0.60 -11.27 16.41
N ALA A 338 -0.12 -10.97 15.21
CA ALA A 338 0.87 -11.81 14.54
C ALA A 338 2.15 -11.98 15.38
N SER A 339 2.61 -10.93 16.06
CA SER A 339 3.75 -10.99 16.97
C SER A 339 3.46 -11.83 18.23
N GLN A 340 2.29 -11.64 18.85
CA GLN A 340 1.85 -12.39 20.04
C GLN A 340 1.73 -13.89 19.75
N GLU A 341 1.12 -14.24 18.62
CA GLU A 341 0.89 -15.62 18.17
C GLU A 341 2.09 -16.23 17.43
N ASN A 342 3.15 -15.47 17.20
CA ASN A 342 4.39 -15.87 16.50
C ASN A 342 4.14 -16.32 15.04
N ILE A 343 3.20 -15.66 14.36
CA ILE A 343 2.85 -15.92 12.96
C ILE A 343 3.87 -15.23 12.05
N THR A 344 4.75 -16.01 11.42
CA THR A 344 5.89 -15.50 10.63
C THR A 344 5.65 -15.47 9.11
N LYS A 345 4.57 -16.11 8.64
CA LYS A 345 4.21 -16.19 7.21
C LYS A 345 3.23 -15.12 6.74
N VAL A 346 2.85 -14.17 7.61
CA VAL A 346 1.99 -13.03 7.25
C VAL A 346 2.78 -11.72 7.37
N ARG A 347 2.61 -10.84 6.40
CA ARG A 347 3.34 -9.57 6.27
C ARG A 347 2.35 -8.44 6.00
N PHE A 348 2.23 -7.53 6.96
CA PHE A 348 1.30 -6.40 6.85
C PHE A 348 1.94 -5.16 6.24
N GLU A 349 1.17 -4.43 5.43
CA GLU A 349 1.50 -3.10 4.95
C GLU A 349 0.29 -2.15 4.94
N ILE A 350 0.52 -0.92 5.41
CA ILE A 350 -0.39 0.21 5.21
C ILE A 350 -0.17 0.70 3.77
N SER A 351 -1.19 0.58 2.93
CA SER A 351 -1.09 0.86 1.49
C SER A 351 -2.45 1.08 0.83
N ASP A 352 -2.51 2.05 -0.09
CA ASP A 352 -3.66 2.23 -0.97
C ASP A 352 -3.56 1.25 -2.16
N CYS A 353 -4.48 0.27 -2.21
CA CYS A 353 -4.50 -0.76 -3.26
C CYS A 353 -4.62 -0.21 -4.70
N THR A 354 -5.13 1.01 -4.88
CA THR A 354 -5.24 1.67 -6.19
C THR A 354 -3.90 2.24 -6.66
N LYS A 355 -2.95 2.42 -5.74
CA LYS A 355 -1.66 3.12 -5.95
C LYS A 355 -0.46 2.20 -5.79
N ARG A 356 -0.45 1.37 -4.74
CA ARG A 356 0.62 0.41 -4.41
C ARG A 356 1.01 -0.43 -5.62
N GLU A 357 2.28 -0.43 -6.01
CA GLU A 357 2.79 -1.26 -7.11
C GLU A 357 3.48 -2.52 -6.57
N TYR A 358 3.29 -3.65 -7.26
CA TYR A 358 4.05 -4.88 -7.11
C TYR A 358 4.62 -5.32 -8.47
N PRO A 359 5.69 -6.13 -8.50
CA PRO A 359 6.13 -6.78 -9.73
C PRO A 359 5.01 -7.63 -10.35
N ALA A 360 5.00 -7.74 -11.67
CA ALA A 360 4.13 -8.67 -12.36
C ALA A 360 4.42 -10.12 -11.92
N GLU A 361 3.40 -10.97 -11.93
CA GLU A 361 3.54 -12.43 -11.70
C GLU A 361 4.15 -12.80 -10.33
N THR A 362 3.84 -12.00 -9.30
CA THR A 362 4.29 -12.19 -7.92
C THR A 362 3.43 -13.20 -7.15
N PHE A 363 2.10 -13.14 -7.28
CA PHE A 363 1.18 -13.87 -6.41
C PHE A 363 0.52 -15.06 -7.11
N ASP A 364 0.32 -16.15 -6.37
CA ASP A 364 -0.48 -17.30 -6.79
C ASP A 364 -1.99 -17.02 -6.60
N VAL A 365 -2.34 -16.21 -5.60
CA VAL A 365 -3.71 -15.78 -5.32
C VAL A 365 -3.78 -14.29 -4.97
N VAL A 366 -4.82 -13.61 -5.45
CA VAL A 366 -5.31 -12.33 -4.89
C VAL A 366 -6.65 -12.60 -4.23
N TYR A 367 -6.80 -12.12 -3.00
CA TYR A 367 -7.96 -12.30 -2.13
C TYR A 367 -8.42 -10.95 -1.59
N SER A 368 -9.72 -10.77 -1.37
CA SER A 368 -10.28 -9.57 -0.74
C SER A 368 -11.65 -9.86 -0.14
N ARG A 369 -11.99 -9.21 0.98
CA ARG A 369 -13.21 -9.51 1.76
C ARG A 369 -13.91 -8.24 2.21
N ASP A 370 -15.02 -7.95 1.55
CA ASP A 370 -15.92 -6.84 1.85
C ASP A 370 -15.19 -5.46 1.85
N THR A 371 -14.22 -5.30 0.93
CA THR A 371 -13.31 -4.13 0.83
C THR A 371 -13.51 -3.28 -0.43
N ILE A 372 -13.84 -3.90 -1.57
CA ILE A 372 -13.72 -3.23 -2.88
C ILE A 372 -14.94 -2.31 -3.15
N LEU A 373 -16.00 -2.38 -2.33
CA LEU A 373 -17.08 -1.38 -2.23
C LEU A 373 -16.58 0.06 -1.99
N HIS A 374 -15.42 0.25 -1.35
CA HIS A 374 -14.80 1.56 -1.13
C HIS A 374 -14.09 2.11 -2.38
N ILE A 375 -13.84 1.26 -3.40
CA ILE A 375 -13.08 1.63 -4.59
C ILE A 375 -14.00 2.17 -5.70
N GLN A 376 -13.75 3.41 -6.10
CA GLN A 376 -14.54 4.12 -7.11
C GLN A 376 -14.44 3.49 -8.50
N ASP A 377 -13.23 3.35 -9.04
CA ASP A 377 -13.00 2.70 -10.34
C ASP A 377 -12.35 1.33 -10.15
N LYS A 378 -13.16 0.27 -10.28
CA LYS A 378 -12.72 -1.11 -10.04
C LYS A 378 -11.98 -1.72 -11.24
N LEU A 379 -12.21 -1.25 -12.47
CA LEU A 379 -11.64 -1.87 -13.67
C LEU A 379 -10.10 -1.72 -13.75
N PRO A 380 -9.49 -0.56 -13.46
CA PRO A 380 -8.04 -0.43 -13.31
C PRO A 380 -7.49 -1.31 -12.19
N LEU A 381 -8.18 -1.40 -11.05
CA LEU A 381 -7.75 -2.25 -9.92
C LEU A 381 -7.70 -3.73 -10.32
N PHE A 382 -8.74 -4.24 -11.00
CA PHE A 382 -8.74 -5.62 -11.50
C PHE A 382 -7.65 -5.88 -12.54
N LYS A 383 -7.34 -4.92 -13.42
CA LYS A 383 -6.20 -5.03 -14.34
C LYS A 383 -4.85 -5.07 -13.62
N ARG A 384 -4.71 -4.40 -12.47
CA ARG A 384 -3.54 -4.51 -11.58
C ARG A 384 -3.46 -5.90 -10.96
N PHE A 385 -4.56 -6.42 -10.42
CA PHE A 385 -4.62 -7.80 -9.90
C PHE A 385 -4.21 -8.84 -10.95
N LEU A 386 -4.73 -8.73 -12.19
CA LEU A 386 -4.34 -9.60 -13.30
C LEU A 386 -2.86 -9.47 -13.68
N THR A 387 -2.26 -8.29 -13.50
CA THR A 387 -0.83 -8.08 -13.72
C THR A 387 0.01 -8.77 -12.64
N TRP A 388 -0.39 -8.65 -11.38
CA TRP A 388 0.35 -9.19 -10.23
C TRP A 388 0.21 -10.70 -10.04
N LEU A 389 -0.88 -11.30 -10.52
CA LEU A 389 -1.05 -12.75 -10.52
C LEU A 389 -0.07 -13.44 -11.47
N LYS A 390 0.44 -14.59 -11.05
CA LYS A 390 1.14 -15.55 -11.92
C LYS A 390 0.18 -16.14 -12.96
N PRO A 391 0.66 -16.61 -14.13
CA PRO A 391 -0.16 -17.40 -15.04
C PRO A 391 -0.81 -18.59 -14.30
N GLY A 392 -2.11 -18.80 -14.48
CA GLY A 392 -2.89 -19.78 -13.71
C GLY A 392 -3.28 -19.35 -12.29
N GLY A 393 -2.89 -18.16 -11.84
CA GLY A 393 -3.21 -17.62 -10.52
C GLY A 393 -4.69 -17.25 -10.38
N LYS A 394 -5.19 -17.30 -9.13
CA LYS A 394 -6.62 -17.19 -8.81
C LYS A 394 -6.97 -15.84 -8.17
N LEU A 395 -8.16 -15.35 -8.44
CA LEU A 395 -8.78 -14.20 -7.78
C LEU A 395 -10.01 -14.67 -7.01
N LEU A 396 -10.16 -14.29 -5.75
CA LEU A 396 -11.40 -14.47 -5.00
C LEU A 396 -11.76 -13.21 -4.21
N ILE A 397 -12.98 -12.72 -4.39
CA ILE A 397 -13.49 -11.50 -3.74
C ILE A 397 -14.87 -11.80 -3.13
N SER A 398 -15.10 -11.46 -1.86
CA SER A 398 -16.46 -11.12 -1.40
C SER A 398 -16.64 -9.61 -1.37
N ASP A 399 -17.79 -9.09 -1.77
CA ASP A 399 -18.03 -7.65 -1.75
C ASP A 399 -19.51 -7.28 -1.58
N TYR A 400 -19.77 -6.09 -1.04
CA TYR A 400 -21.12 -5.56 -1.01
C TYR A 400 -21.52 -5.14 -2.43
N CYS A 401 -22.75 -5.46 -2.80
CA CYS A 401 -23.31 -5.27 -4.13
C CYS A 401 -24.68 -4.56 -4.03
N CYS A 402 -25.27 -4.24 -5.17
CA CYS A 402 -26.62 -3.69 -5.26
C CYS A 402 -27.56 -4.58 -6.11
N GLY A 403 -28.86 -4.40 -5.98
CA GLY A 403 -29.83 -4.91 -6.93
C GLY A 403 -29.79 -4.17 -8.28
N ASP A 404 -30.35 -4.79 -9.32
CA ASP A 404 -30.49 -4.20 -10.67
C ASP A 404 -31.73 -3.29 -10.82
N LYS A 405 -32.56 -3.17 -9.77
CA LYS A 405 -33.73 -2.28 -9.73
C LYS A 405 -33.35 -0.87 -9.28
N GLU A 406 -34.26 0.10 -9.45
CA GLU A 406 -34.08 1.41 -8.81
C GLU A 406 -34.01 1.25 -7.29
N TRP A 407 -33.03 1.92 -6.68
CA TRP A 407 -32.78 1.86 -5.24
C TRP A 407 -33.80 2.67 -4.43
N SER A 408 -34.17 2.17 -3.25
CA SER A 408 -34.92 2.97 -2.27
C SER A 408 -34.12 4.20 -1.82
N ASP A 409 -34.81 5.25 -1.36
CA ASP A 409 -34.16 6.46 -0.85
C ASP A 409 -33.32 6.18 0.40
N VAL A 410 -33.71 5.20 1.22
CA VAL A 410 -32.92 4.72 2.37
C VAL A 410 -31.59 4.13 1.92
N PHE A 411 -31.57 3.37 0.82
CA PHE A 411 -30.31 2.82 0.29
C PHE A 411 -29.48 3.89 -0.42
N LYS A 412 -30.09 4.78 -1.21
CA LYS A 412 -29.42 5.95 -1.82
C LYS A 412 -28.68 6.78 -0.76
N GLN A 413 -29.35 7.09 0.36
CA GLN A 413 -28.75 7.81 1.49
C GLN A 413 -27.61 7.03 2.17
N TYR A 414 -27.79 5.72 2.41
CA TYR A 414 -26.76 4.87 3.00
C TYR A 414 -25.49 4.80 2.14
N VAL A 415 -25.64 4.59 0.82
CA VAL A 415 -24.53 4.52 -0.14
C VAL A 415 -23.78 5.86 -0.19
N ALA A 416 -24.51 6.98 -0.25
CA ALA A 416 -23.93 8.32 -0.22
C ALA A 416 -23.19 8.62 1.08
N GLN A 417 -23.75 8.25 2.24
CA GLN A 417 -23.12 8.44 3.56
C GLN A 417 -21.83 7.64 3.71
N ARG A 418 -21.75 6.45 3.09
CA ARG A 418 -20.57 5.58 3.13
C ARG A 418 -19.57 5.82 1.99
N GLY A 419 -19.93 6.59 0.97
CA GLY A 419 -19.10 6.79 -0.22
C GLY A 419 -18.88 5.52 -1.05
N TYR A 420 -19.78 4.53 -0.93
CA TYR A 420 -19.62 3.25 -1.60
C TYR A 420 -19.93 3.32 -3.10
N THR A 421 -19.19 2.55 -3.89
CA THR A 421 -19.49 2.32 -5.31
C THR A 421 -19.87 0.86 -5.50
N LEU A 422 -21.16 0.62 -5.68
CA LEU A 422 -21.75 -0.71 -5.75
C LEU A 422 -22.13 -1.08 -7.19
N TYR A 423 -22.04 -2.36 -7.51
CA TYR A 423 -22.53 -2.96 -8.74
C TYR A 423 -23.38 -4.18 -8.39
N SER A 424 -24.26 -4.62 -9.30
CA SER A 424 -24.89 -5.93 -9.17
C SER A 424 -23.87 -7.04 -9.42
N PRO A 425 -24.04 -8.24 -8.84
CA PRO A 425 -23.09 -9.34 -9.03
C PRO A 425 -22.82 -9.65 -10.51
N ALA A 426 -23.85 -9.61 -11.35
CA ALA A 426 -23.70 -9.80 -12.80
C ALA A 426 -22.83 -8.73 -13.47
N LYS A 427 -22.98 -7.44 -13.10
CA LYS A 427 -22.15 -6.36 -13.63
C LYS A 427 -20.72 -6.41 -13.09
N TYR A 428 -20.55 -6.81 -11.83
CA TYR A 428 -19.24 -7.02 -11.19
C TYR A 428 -18.46 -8.13 -11.91
N GLY A 429 -19.10 -9.27 -12.20
CA GLY A 429 -18.53 -10.35 -13.00
C GLY A 429 -18.05 -9.87 -14.37
N LYS A 430 -18.87 -9.09 -15.09
CA LYS A 430 -18.47 -8.50 -16.38
C LYS A 430 -17.25 -7.58 -16.29
N LEU A 431 -17.07 -6.83 -15.20
CA LEU A 431 -15.87 -6.00 -15.00
C LEU A 431 -14.60 -6.86 -14.81
N LEU A 432 -14.71 -8.08 -14.27
CA LEU A 432 -13.60 -9.04 -14.21
C LEU A 432 -13.28 -9.61 -15.60
N GLU A 433 -14.30 -9.95 -16.39
CA GLU A 433 -14.15 -10.37 -17.79
C GLU A 433 -13.49 -9.25 -18.64
N GLU A 434 -13.94 -8.00 -18.52
CA GLU A 434 -13.36 -6.82 -19.19
C GLU A 434 -11.94 -6.46 -18.70
N ALA A 435 -11.58 -6.86 -17.48
CA ALA A 435 -10.21 -6.74 -16.99
C ALA A 435 -9.25 -7.75 -17.65
N GLY A 436 -9.77 -8.86 -18.20
CA GLY A 436 -9.01 -9.93 -18.85
C GLY A 436 -8.96 -11.25 -18.07
N PHE A 437 -9.78 -11.41 -17.03
CA PHE A 437 -9.88 -12.69 -16.32
C PHE A 437 -10.69 -13.73 -17.11
N ILE A 438 -10.39 -15.01 -16.87
CA ILE A 438 -11.12 -16.16 -17.40
C ILE A 438 -11.80 -16.94 -16.26
N ASN A 439 -12.67 -17.90 -16.62
CA ASN A 439 -13.38 -18.77 -15.67
C ASN A 439 -14.14 -18.01 -14.57
N VAL A 440 -14.63 -16.81 -14.91
CA VAL A 440 -15.33 -15.90 -14.00
C VAL A 440 -16.63 -16.53 -13.51
N GLN A 441 -16.79 -16.57 -12.18
CA GLN A 441 -18.00 -16.96 -11.48
C GLN A 441 -18.43 -15.78 -10.61
N ALA A 442 -19.70 -15.39 -10.71
CA ALA A 442 -20.28 -14.27 -9.97
C ALA A 442 -21.58 -14.73 -9.30
N GLU A 443 -21.51 -15.04 -8.01
CA GLU A 443 -22.61 -15.60 -7.22
C GLU A 443 -23.31 -14.49 -6.41
N ASP A 444 -24.63 -14.33 -6.55
CA ASP A 444 -25.44 -13.59 -5.57
C ASP A 444 -25.62 -14.46 -4.33
N ARG A 445 -24.95 -14.06 -3.24
CA ARG A 445 -24.96 -14.74 -1.94
C ARG A 445 -25.81 -14.04 -0.89
N THR A 446 -26.74 -13.19 -1.32
CA THR A 446 -27.55 -12.38 -0.40
C THR A 446 -28.39 -13.22 0.57
N GLN A 447 -28.84 -14.43 0.22
CA GLN A 447 -29.53 -15.30 1.16
C GLN A 447 -28.61 -15.73 2.32
N GLN A 448 -27.40 -16.21 2.00
CA GLN A 448 -26.40 -16.56 3.01
C GLN A 448 -26.04 -15.33 3.88
N PHE A 449 -25.91 -14.16 3.26
CA PHE A 449 -25.69 -12.90 3.95
C PHE A 449 -26.82 -12.59 4.96
N THR A 450 -28.08 -12.69 4.56
CA THR A 450 -29.22 -12.46 5.48
C THR A 450 -29.30 -13.50 6.60
N ASP A 451 -28.98 -14.77 6.31
CA ASP A 451 -28.96 -15.84 7.31
C ASP A 451 -27.86 -15.60 8.36
N ILE A 452 -26.68 -15.16 7.92
CA ILE A 452 -25.57 -14.74 8.80
C ILE A 452 -25.97 -13.52 9.63
N LEU A 453 -26.49 -12.46 9.01
CA LEU A 453 -26.88 -11.23 9.73
C LEU A 453 -27.91 -11.53 10.84
N ASN A 454 -28.88 -12.41 10.58
CA ASN A 454 -29.85 -12.85 11.59
C ASN A 454 -29.18 -13.60 12.76
N ARG A 455 -28.24 -14.51 12.48
CA ARG A 455 -27.46 -15.21 13.52
C ARG A 455 -26.57 -14.26 14.33
N GLU A 456 -25.93 -13.30 13.67
CA GLU A 456 -25.08 -12.28 14.30
C GLU A 456 -25.89 -11.37 15.23
N VAL A 457 -27.04 -10.86 14.78
CA VAL A 457 -27.97 -10.08 15.62
C VAL A 457 -28.45 -10.88 16.83
N ALA A 458 -28.96 -12.10 16.62
CA ALA A 458 -29.49 -12.93 17.70
C ALA A 458 -28.43 -13.25 18.75
N ARG A 459 -27.18 -13.53 18.32
CA ARG A 459 -26.05 -13.73 19.23
C ARG A 459 -25.69 -12.46 20.01
N THR A 460 -25.63 -11.30 19.34
CA THR A 460 -25.30 -10.04 20.03
C THR A 460 -26.40 -9.63 21.01
N GLU A 461 -27.69 -9.76 20.65
CA GLU A 461 -28.81 -9.48 21.54
C GLU A 461 -28.83 -10.42 22.77
N ALA A 462 -28.56 -11.71 22.59
CA ALA A 462 -28.45 -12.68 23.68
C ALA A 462 -27.30 -12.36 24.66
N ASN A 463 -26.26 -11.64 24.21
CA ASN A 463 -25.08 -11.27 25.02
C ASN A 463 -25.01 -9.75 25.31
N LYS A 464 -26.17 -9.06 25.34
CA LYS A 464 -26.26 -7.59 25.53
C LYS A 464 -25.44 -7.09 26.73
N GLU A 465 -25.54 -7.76 27.89
CA GLU A 465 -24.87 -7.31 29.12
C GLU A 465 -23.34 -7.36 29.01
N GLU A 466 -22.79 -8.42 28.41
CA GLU A 466 -21.35 -8.55 28.17
C GLU A 466 -20.87 -7.50 27.16
N PHE A 467 -21.62 -7.29 26.08
CA PHE A 467 -21.31 -6.28 25.07
C PHE A 467 -21.27 -4.87 25.67
N ILE A 468 -22.25 -4.49 26.49
CA ILE A 468 -22.30 -3.17 27.14
C ILE A 468 -21.18 -2.98 28.15
N LYS A 469 -20.78 -4.05 28.85
CA LYS A 469 -19.66 -4.03 29.79
C LYS A 469 -18.31 -3.79 29.11
N GLU A 470 -18.14 -4.27 27.88
CA GLU A 470 -16.91 -4.11 27.09
C GLU A 470 -16.89 -2.80 26.28
N PHE A 471 -18.07 -2.36 25.81
CA PHE A 471 -18.25 -1.15 24.99
C PHE A 471 -19.18 -0.14 25.67
N SER A 472 -20.41 0.02 25.17
CA SER A 472 -21.44 0.90 25.71
C SER A 472 -22.84 0.48 25.24
N GLU A 473 -23.90 1.02 25.85
CA GLU A 473 -25.26 0.81 25.34
C GLU A 473 -25.51 1.51 24.00
N GLU A 474 -24.82 2.62 23.73
CA GLU A 474 -24.88 3.29 22.44
C GLU A 474 -24.25 2.43 21.33
N ASP A 475 -23.07 1.85 21.59
CA ASP A 475 -22.41 0.91 20.68
C ASP A 475 -23.26 -0.33 20.40
N PHE A 476 -23.93 -0.86 21.43
CA PHE A 476 -24.85 -1.99 21.29
C PHE A 476 -26.02 -1.65 20.36
N ARG A 477 -26.70 -0.51 20.61
CA ARG A 477 -27.80 -0.04 19.74
C ARG A 477 -27.33 0.18 18.31
N TYR A 478 -26.22 0.91 18.13
CA TYR A 478 -25.63 1.19 16.82
C TYR A 478 -25.39 -0.08 15.99
N ILE A 479 -24.83 -1.12 16.61
CA ILE A 479 -24.55 -2.40 15.94
C ILE A 479 -25.85 -3.13 15.60
N VAL A 480 -26.76 -3.32 16.56
CA VAL A 480 -28.00 -4.07 16.34
C VAL A 480 -28.91 -3.37 15.31
N GLU A 481 -29.09 -2.06 15.42
CA GLU A 481 -29.85 -1.25 14.46
C GLU A 481 -29.18 -1.24 13.08
N GLY A 482 -27.85 -1.13 13.03
CA GLY A 482 -27.08 -1.19 11.79
C GLY A 482 -27.25 -2.51 11.03
N TRP A 483 -27.35 -3.64 11.75
CA TRP A 483 -27.60 -4.96 11.15
C TRP A 483 -29.05 -5.13 10.71
N LYS A 484 -30.03 -4.72 11.54
CA LYS A 484 -31.45 -4.73 11.17
C LYS A 484 -31.72 -3.85 9.94
N ALA A 485 -31.02 -2.72 9.80
CA ALA A 485 -31.06 -1.90 8.61
C ALA A 485 -30.41 -2.57 7.37
N LYS A 486 -29.36 -3.39 7.53
CA LYS A 486 -28.82 -4.22 6.42
C LYS A 486 -29.85 -5.25 5.96
N LEU A 487 -30.46 -5.98 6.89
CA LEU A 487 -31.52 -6.97 6.62
C LEU A 487 -32.66 -6.33 5.83
N HIS A 488 -33.20 -5.21 6.30
CA HIS A 488 -34.27 -4.50 5.61
C HIS A 488 -33.91 -4.08 4.17
N ARG A 489 -32.68 -3.61 3.92
CA ARG A 489 -32.23 -3.30 2.56
C ARG A 489 -32.04 -4.55 1.69
N CYS A 490 -31.78 -5.72 2.27
CA CYS A 490 -31.77 -6.97 1.52
C CYS A 490 -33.20 -7.42 1.16
N GLU A 491 -34.17 -7.25 2.06
CA GLU A 491 -35.60 -7.52 1.83
C GLU A 491 -36.18 -6.66 0.69
N LEU A 492 -35.83 -5.37 0.65
CA LEU A 492 -36.19 -4.46 -0.45
C LEU A 492 -35.55 -4.85 -1.80
N GLY A 493 -34.55 -5.74 -1.79
CA GLY A 493 -33.74 -6.12 -2.95
C GLY A 493 -32.66 -5.09 -3.32
N ASP A 494 -32.49 -4.05 -2.51
CA ASP A 494 -31.53 -2.96 -2.67
C ASP A 494 -30.09 -3.44 -2.46
N GLN A 495 -29.80 -3.96 -1.26
CA GLN A 495 -28.47 -4.39 -0.86
C GLN A 495 -28.26 -5.87 -1.19
N LYS A 496 -27.10 -6.18 -1.74
CA LYS A 496 -26.68 -7.52 -2.14
C LYS A 496 -25.31 -7.87 -1.57
N TRP A 497 -24.98 -9.16 -1.55
CA TRP A 497 -23.64 -9.64 -1.24
C TRP A 497 -23.17 -10.59 -2.35
N GLY A 498 -22.01 -10.30 -2.93
CA GLY A 498 -21.45 -11.07 -4.05
C GLY A 498 -20.25 -11.90 -3.61
N LEU A 499 -20.13 -13.11 -4.15
CA LEU A 499 -18.88 -13.88 -4.16
C LEU A 499 -18.40 -14.04 -5.60
N PHE A 500 -17.17 -13.64 -5.85
CA PHE A 500 -16.55 -13.65 -7.16
C PHE A 500 -15.31 -14.54 -7.16
N TYR A 501 -15.20 -15.42 -8.15
CA TYR A 501 -14.00 -16.21 -8.41
C TYR A 501 -13.59 -16.01 -9.88
N ALA A 502 -12.29 -15.92 -10.14
CA ALA A 502 -11.76 -15.86 -11.49
C ALA A 502 -10.30 -16.33 -11.57
N GLU A 503 -9.79 -16.55 -12.77
CA GLU A 503 -8.43 -17.05 -13.02
C GLU A 503 -7.69 -16.18 -14.05
N LYS A 504 -6.37 -16.06 -13.88
CA LYS A 504 -5.48 -15.55 -14.94
C LYS A 504 -5.15 -16.70 -15.89
N ALA A 505 -5.33 -16.48 -17.19
CA ALA A 505 -4.97 -17.47 -18.21
C ALA A 505 -3.48 -17.87 -18.14
N ASN A 506 -3.19 -19.16 -18.38
CA ASN A 506 -1.80 -19.66 -18.45
C ASN A 506 -1.04 -19.14 -19.68
N SER A 507 -1.76 -18.79 -20.75
CA SER A 507 -1.20 -18.23 -21.97
C SER A 507 -2.24 -17.43 -22.75
N GLU A 508 -1.78 -16.60 -23.71
CA GLU A 508 -2.64 -15.88 -24.66
C GLU A 508 -3.61 -16.81 -25.40
N LYS A 509 -3.18 -18.05 -25.71
CA LYS A 509 -4.01 -19.06 -26.38
C LYS A 509 -5.15 -19.56 -25.49
N ASP A 510 -4.90 -19.70 -24.20
CA ASP A 510 -5.93 -20.10 -23.23
C ASP A 510 -6.93 -18.96 -23.01
N TYR A 511 -6.44 -17.72 -22.97
CA TYR A 511 -7.29 -16.52 -22.96
C TYR A 511 -8.17 -16.43 -24.22
N GLU A 512 -7.59 -16.60 -25.41
CA GLU A 512 -8.35 -16.65 -26.67
C GLU A 512 -9.42 -17.76 -26.65
N ARG A 513 -9.08 -18.96 -26.15
CA ARG A 513 -10.00 -20.09 -26.09
C ARG A 513 -11.19 -19.80 -25.16
N ALA A 514 -10.91 -19.39 -23.93
CA ALA A 514 -11.94 -19.02 -22.96
C ALA A 514 -12.81 -17.85 -23.46
N SER A 515 -12.18 -16.84 -24.08
CA SER A 515 -12.89 -15.70 -24.71
C SER A 515 -13.83 -16.12 -25.83
N ARG A 516 -13.49 -17.14 -26.63
CA ARG A 516 -14.37 -17.69 -27.67
C ARG A 516 -15.52 -18.48 -27.06
N GLU A 517 -15.26 -19.34 -26.08
CA GLU A 517 -16.28 -20.09 -25.34
C GLU A 517 -17.30 -19.15 -24.68
N TRP A 518 -16.85 -18.02 -24.11
CA TRP A 518 -17.70 -16.96 -23.57
C TRP A 518 -18.57 -16.27 -24.63
N ARG A 519 -17.99 -15.85 -25.77
CA ARG A 519 -18.75 -15.22 -26.87
C ARG A 519 -19.86 -16.12 -27.42
N VAL A 520 -19.64 -17.44 -27.44
CA VAL A 520 -20.69 -18.40 -27.85
C VAL A 520 -21.81 -18.46 -26.81
N LYS A 521 -21.48 -18.53 -25.51
CA LYS A 521 -22.48 -18.54 -24.43
C LYS A 521 -23.29 -17.24 -24.36
N SER A 522 -22.67 -16.07 -24.51
CA SER A 522 -23.37 -14.79 -24.44
C SER A 522 -24.31 -14.56 -25.64
N VAL A 523 -23.99 -15.09 -26.83
CA VAL A 523 -24.90 -15.11 -27.99
C VAL A 523 -26.07 -16.08 -27.81
N GLN A 524 -25.91 -17.18 -27.08
CA GLN A 524 -27.04 -18.09 -26.78
C GLN A 524 -28.00 -17.53 -25.73
N ILE A 525 -27.51 -16.73 -24.77
CA ILE A 525 -28.35 -16.10 -23.74
C ILE A 525 -29.24 -14.99 -24.34
N THR A 526 -28.82 -14.34 -25.43
CA THR A 526 -29.64 -13.33 -26.12
C THR A 526 -30.67 -13.91 -27.09
N SER A 527 -30.66 -15.23 -27.34
CA SER A 527 -31.63 -15.91 -28.22
C SER A 527 -32.68 -16.71 -27.42
N TRP A 528 -33.70 -16.04 -26.90
CA TRP A 528 -34.93 -16.70 -26.43
C TRP A 528 -35.91 -16.95 -27.60
N PRO A 529 -36.69 -18.04 -27.59
CA PRO A 529 -37.61 -18.36 -28.68
C PRO A 529 -38.84 -17.42 -28.66
N SER A 530 -38.97 -16.58 -29.68
CA SER A 530 -40.12 -15.71 -29.89
C SER A 530 -41.33 -16.48 -30.40
N HIS A 531 -42.10 -17.07 -29.47
CA HIS A 531 -43.50 -17.36 -29.74
C HIS A 531 -44.29 -16.06 -29.85
N HIS A 532 -44.40 -15.51 -31.07
CA HIS A 532 -45.63 -15.03 -31.72
C HIS A 532 -45.23 -14.33 -33.04
N GLY A 533 -45.81 -14.77 -34.16
CA GLY A 533 -45.46 -14.24 -35.47
C GLY A 533 -46.21 -12.95 -35.84
N ARG A 534 -45.46 -11.94 -36.30
CA ARG A 534 -45.79 -11.13 -37.49
C ARG A 534 -44.57 -10.36 -38.00
N GLU A 535 -44.73 -9.73 -39.16
CA GLU A 535 -43.67 -9.53 -40.15
C GLU A 535 -42.60 -8.47 -39.86
N CYS A 536 -41.54 -8.55 -40.67
CA CYS A 536 -40.27 -7.85 -40.53
C CYS A 536 -40.31 -6.43 -41.12
N SER A 537 -39.68 -5.48 -40.41
CA SER A 537 -39.09 -4.30 -41.04
C SER A 537 -37.69 -4.06 -40.46
N ARG A 538 -36.70 -3.94 -41.35
CA ARG A 538 -35.28 -3.81 -40.98
C ARG A 538 -34.97 -2.42 -40.42
N ILE A 539 -34.16 -2.37 -39.37
CA ILE A 539 -33.20 -1.28 -39.16
C ILE A 539 -31.85 -1.92 -38.85
N GLU A 540 -30.85 -1.62 -39.69
CA GLU A 540 -29.47 -2.06 -39.51
C GLU A 540 -28.70 -1.04 -38.69
N SER A 541 -28.06 -1.47 -37.60
CA SER A 541 -27.04 -0.69 -36.90
C SER A 541 -25.99 -1.60 -36.26
N VAL A 542 -25.09 -2.13 -37.08
CA VAL A 542 -23.91 -2.89 -36.64
C VAL A 542 -22.67 -2.00 -36.79
N ILE A 543 -22.04 -1.65 -35.68
CA ILE A 543 -20.67 -1.11 -35.64
C ILE A 543 -19.79 -2.17 -34.96
N PRO A 544 -18.92 -2.89 -35.70
CA PRO A 544 -17.91 -3.74 -35.09
C PRO A 544 -16.68 -2.90 -34.75
N PHE A 545 -16.37 -2.77 -33.45
CA PHE A 545 -15.12 -2.13 -33.01
C PHE A 545 -13.92 -3.02 -33.30
N ASN A 546 -12.98 -2.49 -34.09
CA ASN A 546 -11.79 -3.21 -34.55
C ASN A 546 -10.66 -3.10 -33.50
N PHE A 547 -10.34 -4.18 -32.80
CA PHE A 547 -9.16 -4.27 -31.94
C PHE A 547 -7.97 -4.87 -32.71
N SER A 548 -7.15 -4.00 -33.30
CA SER A 548 -5.82 -4.36 -33.81
C SER A 548 -4.91 -3.14 -33.78
N GLY A 549 -4.06 -2.98 -32.76
CA GLY A 549 -3.30 -1.72 -32.63
C GLY A 549 -2.35 -1.52 -31.45
N VAL A 550 -1.93 -2.55 -30.71
CA VAL A 550 -0.75 -2.47 -29.81
C VAL A 550 0.00 -3.81 -29.85
N LEU A 551 1.32 -3.78 -29.62
CA LEU A 551 2.25 -4.94 -29.57
C LEU A 551 2.65 -5.58 -30.92
N SER A 552 3.54 -4.91 -31.65
CA SER A 552 4.47 -5.57 -32.56
C SER A 552 5.79 -4.79 -32.67
N ALA A 553 6.74 -5.09 -31.78
CA ALA A 553 8.11 -4.64 -31.91
C ALA A 553 9.08 -5.71 -31.39
N ARG A 554 10.04 -6.11 -32.24
CA ARG A 554 11.14 -7.07 -32.04
C ARG A 554 10.77 -8.57 -32.04
N ALA A 555 11.01 -9.24 -33.18
CA ALA A 555 12.03 -10.29 -33.24
C ALA A 555 12.53 -10.54 -34.67
N SER A 556 13.84 -10.65 -34.80
CA SER A 556 14.67 -10.84 -36.00
C SER A 556 14.26 -11.98 -36.95
N ARG A 557 14.55 -11.80 -38.25
CA ARG A 557 15.21 -12.82 -39.09
C ARG A 557 15.92 -12.20 -40.29
N ALA A 558 17.21 -12.48 -40.41
CA ALA A 558 17.99 -12.21 -41.62
C ALA A 558 17.94 -13.42 -42.55
N ALA A 559 17.76 -13.20 -43.86
CA ALA A 559 17.94 -14.19 -44.90
C ALA A 559 18.53 -13.52 -46.16
N VAL A 560 19.37 -14.27 -46.87
CA VAL A 560 20.28 -13.74 -47.90
C VAL A 560 19.65 -13.79 -49.30
N ALA A 561 19.82 -12.73 -50.09
CA ALA A 561 19.81 -12.80 -51.55
C ALA A 561 20.91 -11.88 -52.14
N ARG A 562 21.81 -12.46 -52.94
CA ARG A 562 22.86 -11.74 -53.70
C ARG A 562 22.28 -11.17 -55.00
N VAL A 563 22.75 -10.01 -55.47
CA VAL A 563 23.02 -9.75 -56.90
C VAL A 563 24.16 -8.70 -57.06
N SER A 564 25.13 -9.04 -57.91
CA SER A 564 26.19 -8.28 -58.62
C SER A 564 26.83 -6.97 -58.08
N ARG A 565 28.18 -7.03 -57.97
CA ARG A 565 29.17 -5.94 -58.19
C ARG A 565 29.08 -5.38 -59.63
N PRO A 566 29.57 -4.14 -59.94
CA PRO A 566 30.95 -3.67 -59.67
C PRO A 566 31.02 -2.21 -59.12
N LEU A 567 32.17 -1.51 -58.97
CA LEU A 567 33.60 -1.76 -59.29
C LEU A 567 34.53 -1.21 -58.17
N ARG A 568 35.60 -0.48 -58.51
CA ARG A 568 36.56 0.30 -57.68
C ARG A 568 37.28 1.31 -58.62
N PRO A 569 37.89 2.43 -58.18
CA PRO A 569 39.13 2.38 -57.38
C PRO A 569 39.32 3.48 -56.31
N ARG A 570 40.40 3.32 -55.51
CA ARG A 570 40.87 4.23 -54.46
C ARG A 570 41.77 5.36 -55.02
N LYS A 571 41.66 6.56 -54.45
CA LYS A 571 42.72 7.57 -54.18
C LYS A 571 42.20 8.47 -53.04
N ALA A 572 43.00 9.19 -52.25
CA ALA A 572 44.35 8.97 -51.69
C ALA A 572 44.46 9.95 -50.49
N ALA A 573 45.25 9.63 -49.47
CA ALA A 573 45.40 10.51 -48.30
C ALA A 573 46.25 11.76 -48.61
N ARG A 574 45.93 12.90 -47.97
CA ARG A 574 46.87 13.99 -47.65
C ARG A 574 46.45 14.70 -46.36
N ARG A 575 47.43 15.34 -45.72
CA ARG A 575 47.39 15.96 -44.38
C ARG A 575 47.21 17.48 -44.47
N ALA A 576 46.91 18.08 -43.30
CA ALA A 576 47.07 19.49 -42.94
C ALA A 576 46.10 20.46 -43.65
N ASP A 577 45.64 21.54 -43.02
CA ASP A 577 45.98 22.09 -41.68
C ASP A 577 44.84 21.96 -40.65
#